data_AF-A0A942I803-F1
#
_entry.id   AF-A0A942I803-F1
#
_cell.length_a   1.000
_cell.length_b   1.000
_cell.length_c   1.000
_cell.angle_alpha   90.00
_cell.angle_beta   90.00
_cell.angle_gamma   90.00
#
_symmetry.space_group_name_H-M   'P 1'
#
loop_
_entity.id
_entity.type
_entity.pdbx_description
1 polymer ?
#
loop_
_entity_poly.entity_id
_entity_poly.type
_entity_poly.pdbx_seq_one_letter_code
_entity_poly.pdbx_strand_id
1 'polypeptide(L)'
;MIPYPILMGASAAAILAAVAGKEAPPAGGPLGIYDQTSAVSDVDASTIAVARPERVVAGTLMVAFVATGASISSVTPPSGWEVVVNRKDGRSYGGCFYRYATGSEPNYYTFTCTGAAQINAVVFAIGGAALTSPINAFGTNGAPANNPTHVVPSLTTTVDGCLVLSAAIAGWSGVTYTDPGGVTRIFYQRPTGPSGGQSNALVICKEEKTTAGATGTRTYTPSEATEFTAFGIAIAPGNSPIGPAKSFLTPVVGAISTLNQNTTGTTGTINKPAGAQEGDLLVAHISLGVSATALATPSGWTLIDQGIYGSARSFLLYKVVTASEPSSYTFTWTGTTRCCAAIMQVLNANPNRPILQHSRYGGPTNSNPFIVGVGAINGDNRLVLAMVDGGWGGQSITTGPSGYTKLYDFATATAGGDGVTAAAFSRVYNSPGFVNSLSIVPVTGLNYAAFSLVINPRTE
;
A
#
# COMPACT_ATOMS: atom_id res chain seq x y z
N MET A 1 18.22 -0.20 61.83
CA MET A 1 17.14 -1.05 61.31
C MET A 1 15.83 -0.27 61.40
N ILE A 2 15.49 0.51 60.37
CA ILE A 2 14.14 0.83 59.85
C ILE A 2 14.40 1.38 58.43
N PRO A 3 13.86 0.80 57.34
CA PRO A 3 14.11 1.25 55.98
C PRO A 3 13.13 2.37 55.59
N TYR A 4 13.65 3.42 54.93
CA TYR A 4 12.83 4.35 54.15
C TYR A 4 12.65 3.81 52.73
N PRO A 5 11.42 3.74 52.18
CA PRO A 5 11.21 3.31 50.81
C PRO A 5 11.67 4.39 49.84
N ILE A 6 12.52 3.99 48.89
CA ILE A 6 12.81 4.78 47.69
C ILE A 6 11.57 4.72 46.81
N LEU A 7 10.80 5.80 46.83
CA LEU A 7 9.76 6.07 45.84
C LEU A 7 10.46 6.66 44.60
N MET A 8 10.88 5.82 43.65
CA MET A 8 11.19 6.28 42.29
C MET A 8 9.98 6.00 41.40
N GLY A 9 9.06 6.96 41.41
CA GLY A 9 8.05 7.10 40.37
C GLY A 9 8.68 7.79 39.16
N ALA A 10 8.81 7.08 38.05
CA ALA A 10 8.74 7.69 36.73
C ALA A 10 7.38 7.30 36.16
N SER A 11 6.38 8.14 36.41
CA SER A 11 5.08 8.04 35.74
C SER A 11 5.28 8.39 34.27
N ALA A 12 5.28 7.38 33.39
CA ALA A 12 5.01 7.61 31.98
C ALA A 12 3.53 8.00 31.87
N ALA A 13 3.23 9.29 31.99
CA ALA A 13 1.94 9.83 31.62
C ALA A 13 1.82 9.74 30.10
N ALA A 14 1.27 8.64 29.60
CA ALA A 14 0.80 8.54 28.23
C ALA A 14 -0.35 9.54 28.07
N ILE A 15 -0.06 10.70 27.47
CA ILE A 15 -1.11 11.51 26.86
C ILE A 15 -1.59 10.73 25.64
N LEU A 16 -2.60 9.88 25.86
CA LEU A 16 -3.35 9.24 24.80
C LEU A 16 -4.30 10.30 24.20
N ALA A 17 -3.75 11.19 23.38
CA ALA A 17 -4.56 11.90 22.42
C ALA A 17 -4.97 10.87 21.36
N ALA A 18 -6.19 10.37 21.44
CA ALA A 18 -6.80 9.63 20.35
C ALA A 18 -6.88 10.56 19.13
N VAL A 19 -5.89 10.46 18.25
CA VAL A 19 -5.96 11.12 16.94
C VAL A 19 -6.77 10.20 16.04
N ALA A 20 -8.00 10.63 15.74
CA ALA A 20 -8.82 10.03 14.71
C ALA A 20 -8.03 9.90 13.39
N GLY A 21 -8.05 8.70 12.80
CA GLY A 21 -7.73 8.40 11.39
C GLY A 21 -6.41 8.95 10.85
N LYS A 22 -5.32 8.18 10.93
CA LYS A 22 -4.08 8.48 10.22
C LYS A 22 -3.69 7.30 9.33
N GLU A 23 -4.12 7.35 8.06
CA GLU A 23 -3.82 6.36 7.03
C GLU A 23 -2.34 6.34 6.63
N ALA A 24 -1.86 5.19 6.13
CA ALA A 24 -0.52 5.05 5.53
C ALA A 24 -0.47 5.71 4.14
N PRO A 25 0.68 6.21 3.68
CA PRO A 25 0.78 6.83 2.35
C PRO A 25 0.52 5.81 1.23
N PRO A 26 0.03 6.27 0.06
CA PRO A 26 -0.19 5.42 -1.10
C PRO A 26 1.08 4.67 -1.51
N ALA A 27 0.94 3.40 -1.86
CA ALA A 27 1.98 2.68 -2.58
C ALA A 27 2.22 3.39 -3.93
N GLY A 28 3.43 3.96 -4.12
CA GLY A 28 3.78 4.76 -5.30
C GLY A 28 3.73 6.29 -5.11
N GLY A 29 3.53 6.78 -3.88
CA GLY A 29 3.72 8.20 -3.54
C GLY A 29 5.17 8.68 -3.71
N PRO A 30 5.43 10.01 -3.66
CA PRO A 30 6.79 10.54 -3.79
C PRO A 30 7.72 9.94 -2.75
N LEU A 31 8.97 9.65 -3.14
CA LEU A 31 9.97 9.14 -2.22
C LEU A 31 10.14 10.10 -1.04
N GLY A 32 9.90 9.61 0.18
CA GLY A 32 9.95 10.46 1.35
C GLY A 32 9.72 9.74 2.67
N ILE A 33 10.18 10.37 3.75
CA ILE A 33 9.90 9.97 5.12
C ILE A 33 8.49 10.45 5.48
N TYR A 34 7.66 9.55 6.01
CA TYR A 34 6.27 9.87 6.36
C TYR A 34 5.90 9.52 7.81
N ASP A 35 6.75 8.76 8.50
CA ASP A 35 6.62 8.46 9.91
C ASP A 35 7.99 8.12 10.51
N GLN A 36 8.13 8.30 11.82
CA GLN A 36 9.35 7.95 12.54
C GLN A 36 9.07 7.67 14.03
N THR A 37 9.90 6.82 14.62
CA THR A 37 9.93 6.57 16.06
C THR A 37 11.37 6.54 16.53
N SER A 38 11.62 6.97 17.76
CA SER A 38 12.97 6.94 18.35
C SER A 38 12.95 6.43 19.77
N ALA A 39 14.12 6.00 20.23
CA ALA A 39 14.39 5.62 21.60
C ALA A 39 15.79 6.07 22.00
N VAL A 40 15.97 6.36 23.28
CA VAL A 40 17.27 6.70 23.88
C VAL A 40 17.43 5.93 25.18
N SER A 41 18.64 5.46 25.47
CA SER A 41 19.01 4.95 26.79
C SER A 41 19.83 6.00 27.54
N ASP A 42 19.30 6.49 28.66
CA ASP A 42 20.01 7.41 29.55
C ASP A 42 21.00 6.71 30.49
N VAL A 43 21.07 5.38 30.44
CA VAL A 43 22.05 4.55 31.13
C VAL A 43 22.73 3.61 30.13
N ASP A 44 23.87 3.07 30.51
CA ASP A 44 24.58 2.10 29.70
C ASP A 44 23.73 0.83 29.52
N ALA A 45 23.44 0.51 28.27
CA ALA A 45 22.59 -0.61 27.89
C ALA A 45 23.26 -1.42 26.78
N SER A 46 22.99 -2.72 26.76
CA SER A 46 23.40 -3.62 25.67
C SER A 46 22.33 -3.80 24.61
N THR A 47 21.14 -3.23 24.80
CA THR A 47 20.04 -3.27 23.85
C THR A 47 19.27 -1.96 23.84
N ILE A 48 18.61 -1.66 22.72
CA ILE A 48 17.64 -0.59 22.61
C ILE A 48 16.41 -1.10 21.86
N ALA A 49 15.22 -0.84 22.39
CA ALA A 49 13.95 -1.17 21.75
C ALA A 49 13.31 0.11 21.21
N VAL A 50 13.11 0.17 19.89
CA VAL A 50 12.43 1.29 19.22
C VAL A 50 11.03 0.85 18.85
N ALA A 51 10.01 1.62 19.22
CA ALA A 51 8.62 1.34 18.84
C ALA A 51 8.50 1.28 17.31
N ARG A 52 7.61 0.44 16.77
CA ARG A 52 7.30 0.46 15.34
C ARG A 52 6.57 1.77 14.99
N PRO A 53 6.91 2.47 13.89
CA PRO A 53 6.10 3.60 13.41
C PRO A 53 4.65 3.17 13.12
N GLU A 54 3.68 4.03 13.42
CA GLU A 54 2.25 3.69 13.41
C GLU A 54 1.71 3.47 11.99
N ARG A 55 2.34 4.08 10.97
CA ARG A 55 1.89 4.06 9.57
C ARG A 55 2.58 3.00 8.70
N VAL A 56 3.13 1.96 9.31
CA VAL A 56 3.83 0.88 8.60
C VAL A 56 2.85 -0.17 8.08
N VAL A 57 2.81 -0.36 6.76
CA VAL A 57 2.10 -1.46 6.08
C VAL A 57 3.09 -2.35 5.33
N ALA A 58 2.69 -3.58 4.99
CA ALA A 58 3.55 -4.50 4.23
C ALA A 58 4.10 -3.84 2.95
N GLY A 59 5.42 -3.97 2.71
CA GLY A 59 6.14 -3.34 1.61
C GLY A 59 6.72 -1.96 1.91
N THR A 60 6.42 -1.36 3.08
CA THR A 60 7.08 -0.12 3.54
C THR A 60 8.57 -0.34 3.75
N LEU A 61 9.43 0.54 3.21
CA LEU A 61 10.83 0.56 3.58
C LEU A 61 10.98 1.19 4.97
N MET A 62 11.62 0.47 5.88
CA MET A 62 12.05 1.02 7.17
C MET A 62 13.56 1.12 7.20
N VAL A 63 14.07 2.26 7.65
CA VAL A 63 15.51 2.50 7.82
C VAL A 63 15.78 2.90 9.26
N ALA A 64 16.68 2.19 9.91
CA ALA A 64 17.08 2.44 11.28
C ALA A 64 18.49 3.02 11.34
N PHE A 65 18.66 4.04 12.17
CA PHE A 65 19.96 4.57 12.56
C PHE A 65 20.15 4.26 14.04
N VAL A 66 21.29 3.66 14.39
CA VAL A 66 21.67 3.39 15.79
C VAL A 66 23.03 3.99 16.04
N ALA A 67 23.11 4.89 17.00
CA ALA A 67 24.34 5.51 17.43
C ALA A 67 24.65 5.07 18.86
N THR A 68 25.90 4.73 19.16
CA THR A 68 26.33 4.42 20.54
C THR A 68 27.80 4.80 20.79
N GLY A 69 28.28 4.53 22.01
CA GLY A 69 29.54 5.00 22.57
C GLY A 69 30.67 3.96 22.60
N ALA A 70 31.70 4.26 23.40
CA ALA A 70 33.02 3.65 23.34
C ALA A 70 33.12 2.13 23.51
N SER A 71 32.23 1.50 24.27
CA SER A 71 32.31 0.07 24.59
C SER A 71 31.69 -0.84 23.53
N ILE A 72 31.06 -0.28 22.50
CA ILE A 72 30.39 -1.05 21.45
C ILE A 72 31.31 -1.18 20.24
N SER A 73 31.43 -2.39 19.69
CA SER A 73 32.17 -2.66 18.45
C SER A 73 31.26 -2.98 17.26
N SER A 74 30.04 -3.47 17.52
CA SER A 74 29.02 -3.68 16.50
C SER A 74 27.62 -3.70 17.13
N VAL A 75 26.62 -3.43 16.29
CA VAL A 75 25.20 -3.60 16.61
C VAL A 75 24.58 -4.63 15.66
N THR A 76 23.88 -5.60 16.22
CA THR A 76 23.10 -6.61 15.52
C THR A 76 21.63 -6.17 15.47
N PRO A 77 21.04 -6.01 14.27
CA PRO A 77 19.63 -5.64 14.16
C PRO A 77 18.72 -6.86 14.40
N PRO A 78 17.40 -6.64 14.59
CA PRO A 78 16.45 -7.74 14.67
C PRO A 78 16.45 -8.60 13.38
N SER A 79 15.92 -9.83 13.47
CA SER A 79 15.75 -10.68 12.28
C SER A 79 14.93 -9.97 11.19
N GLY A 80 15.34 -10.18 9.93
CA GLY A 80 14.74 -9.57 8.74
C GLY A 80 15.24 -8.15 8.41
N TRP A 81 16.18 -7.61 9.19
CA TRP A 81 16.90 -6.38 8.85
C TRP A 81 18.23 -6.68 8.17
N GLU A 82 18.56 -5.89 7.16
CA GLU A 82 19.83 -5.89 6.46
C GLU A 82 20.73 -4.76 6.96
N VAL A 83 22.03 -4.99 6.98
CA VAL A 83 23.05 -4.03 7.43
C VAL A 83 23.55 -3.22 6.25
N VAL A 84 23.53 -1.89 6.36
CA VAL A 84 24.16 -0.95 5.39
C VAL A 84 25.47 -0.41 5.95
N VAL A 85 25.45 0.02 7.21
CA VAL A 85 26.61 0.59 7.91
C VAL A 85 26.72 -0.04 9.29
N ASN A 86 27.95 -0.38 9.66
CA ASN A 86 28.32 -0.87 10.99
C ASN A 86 29.76 -0.40 11.23
N ARG A 87 29.92 0.81 11.76
CA ARG A 87 31.22 1.51 11.81
C ARG A 87 31.51 2.03 13.21
N LYS A 88 32.78 1.89 13.60
CA LYS A 88 33.34 2.44 14.83
C LYS A 88 34.57 3.28 14.53
N ASP A 89 34.66 4.43 15.17
CA ASP A 89 35.84 5.28 15.19
C ASP A 89 35.99 5.91 16.58
N GLY A 90 37.08 5.54 17.27
CA GLY A 90 37.30 5.95 18.65
C GLY A 90 36.12 5.55 19.55
N ARG A 91 35.51 6.53 20.20
CA ARG A 91 34.36 6.43 21.09
C ARG A 91 33.02 6.49 20.38
N SER A 92 33.00 6.72 19.07
CA SER A 92 31.78 6.83 18.28
C SER A 92 31.49 5.53 17.54
N TYR A 93 30.25 5.07 17.62
CA TYR A 93 29.72 4.00 16.77
C TYR A 93 28.48 4.49 16.02
N GLY A 94 28.39 4.13 14.74
CA GLY A 94 27.23 4.36 13.89
C GLY A 94 26.80 3.11 13.11
N GLY A 95 25.53 2.75 13.24
CA GLY A 95 24.86 1.68 12.51
C GLY A 95 23.71 2.21 11.66
N CYS A 96 23.57 1.66 10.45
CA CYS A 96 22.44 1.89 9.56
C CYS A 96 21.91 0.54 9.06
N PHE A 97 20.61 0.33 9.20
CA PHE A 97 19.96 -0.93 8.86
C PHE A 97 18.68 -0.65 8.07
N TYR A 98 18.25 -1.56 7.22
CA TYR A 98 16.95 -1.45 6.56
C TYR A 98 16.20 -2.77 6.51
N ARG A 99 14.88 -2.69 6.34
CA ARG A 99 14.03 -3.82 5.99
C ARG A 99 12.78 -3.36 5.27
N TYR A 100 12.10 -4.29 4.63
CA TYR A 100 10.70 -4.08 4.30
C TYR A 100 9.80 -4.57 5.44
N ALA A 101 8.76 -3.81 5.71
CA ALA A 101 7.68 -4.27 6.55
C ALA A 101 6.93 -5.43 5.87
N THR A 102 6.47 -6.36 6.69
CA THR A 102 5.68 -7.52 6.31
C THR A 102 4.24 -7.34 6.78
N GLY A 103 3.37 -8.31 6.51
CA GLY A 103 2.01 -8.33 7.09
C GLY A 103 1.98 -8.58 8.60
N SER A 104 3.13 -8.79 9.26
CA SER A 104 3.21 -9.13 10.68
C SER A 104 4.44 -8.48 11.32
N GLU A 105 4.35 -7.17 11.59
CA GLU A 105 5.41 -6.43 12.26
C GLU A 105 5.24 -6.43 13.79
N PRO A 106 6.32 -6.59 14.58
CA PRO A 106 6.26 -6.49 16.03
C PRO A 106 5.98 -5.06 16.49
N ASN A 107 5.58 -4.90 17.76
CA ASN A 107 5.39 -3.56 18.35
C ASN A 107 6.71 -2.81 18.55
N TYR A 108 7.84 -3.53 18.66
CA TYR A 108 9.16 -2.98 18.89
C TYR A 108 10.22 -3.70 18.04
N TYR A 109 11.22 -2.94 17.59
CA TYR A 109 12.45 -3.45 17.01
C TYR A 109 13.59 -3.31 18.02
N THR A 110 14.18 -4.45 18.42
CA THR A 110 15.27 -4.49 19.40
C THR A 110 16.62 -4.66 18.72
N PHE A 111 17.50 -3.68 18.86
CA PHE A 111 18.88 -3.72 18.40
C PHE A 111 19.80 -4.12 19.55
N THR A 112 20.73 -5.04 19.30
CA THR A 112 21.61 -5.61 20.32
C THR A 112 23.07 -5.22 20.08
N CYS A 113 23.77 -4.76 21.10
CA CYS A 113 25.14 -4.28 21.04
C CYS A 113 26.12 -5.31 21.63
N THR A 114 27.37 -5.32 21.19
CA THR A 114 28.43 -6.22 21.72
C THR A 114 28.94 -5.87 23.12
N GLY A 115 28.54 -4.72 23.67
CA GLY A 115 28.88 -4.24 25.01
C GLY A 115 27.72 -3.41 25.57
N ALA A 116 27.99 -2.58 26.59
CA ALA A 116 27.01 -1.65 27.14
C ALA A 116 27.52 -0.21 27.03
N ALA A 117 26.70 0.69 26.52
CA ALA A 117 26.93 2.13 26.44
C ALA A 117 25.57 2.84 26.31
N GLN A 118 25.53 4.17 26.32
CA GLN A 118 24.29 4.86 25.98
C GLN A 118 24.00 4.74 24.47
N ILE A 119 22.73 4.63 24.11
CA ILE A 119 22.29 4.33 22.75
C ILE A 119 21.22 5.35 22.35
N ASN A 120 21.35 5.93 21.15
CA ASN A 120 20.25 6.61 20.47
C ASN A 120 19.86 5.76 19.26
N ALA A 121 18.58 5.59 19.02
CA ALA A 121 18.09 4.93 17.83
C ALA A 121 16.84 5.62 17.29
N VAL A 122 16.73 5.64 15.96
CA VAL A 122 15.54 6.11 15.24
C VAL A 122 15.22 5.16 14.11
N VAL A 123 13.95 4.86 13.91
CA VAL A 123 13.43 4.11 12.77
C VAL A 123 12.56 5.06 11.96
N PHE A 124 12.93 5.29 10.70
CA PHE A 124 12.13 6.02 9.73
C PHE A 124 11.32 5.04 8.88
N ALA A 125 10.04 5.36 8.66
CA ALA A 125 9.23 4.74 7.62
C ALA A 125 9.30 5.61 6.35
N ILE A 126 9.70 4.99 5.24
CA ILE A 126 9.96 5.63 3.96
C ILE A 126 9.03 5.06 2.91
N GLY A 127 8.26 5.95 2.28
CA GLY A 127 7.34 5.66 1.21
C GLY A 127 8.02 5.93 -0.13
N GLY A 128 7.58 5.24 -1.19
CA GLY A 128 8.06 5.50 -2.54
C GLY A 128 9.51 5.06 -2.81
N ALA A 129 10.07 4.14 -2.01
CA ALA A 129 11.40 3.54 -2.25
C ALA A 129 11.33 2.32 -3.19
N ALA A 130 12.47 1.97 -3.80
CA ALA A 130 12.63 0.73 -4.57
C ALA A 130 12.21 -0.48 -3.72
N LEU A 131 11.67 -1.54 -4.35
CA LEU A 131 11.09 -2.70 -3.65
C LEU A 131 12.07 -3.87 -3.45
N THR A 132 13.19 -3.88 -4.16
CA THR A 132 14.15 -5.02 -4.13
C THR A 132 15.61 -4.59 -3.92
N SER A 133 15.93 -3.29 -4.04
CA SER A 133 17.28 -2.75 -3.82
C SER A 133 17.17 -1.26 -3.44
N PRO A 134 16.79 -0.94 -2.20
CA PRO A 134 16.44 0.42 -1.81
C PRO A 134 17.66 1.31 -1.61
N ILE A 135 18.84 0.75 -1.34
CA ILE A 135 20.07 1.53 -1.13
C ILE A 135 20.79 1.69 -2.47
N ASN A 136 20.75 2.89 -3.03
CA ASN A 136 21.42 3.24 -4.28
C ASN A 136 22.93 3.43 -4.10
N ALA A 137 23.31 4.10 -3.02
CA ALA A 137 24.70 4.36 -2.68
C ALA A 137 24.80 4.56 -1.16
N PHE A 138 25.98 4.29 -0.61
CA PHE A 138 26.30 4.64 0.77
C PHE A 138 27.80 4.94 0.88
N GLY A 139 28.17 5.64 1.94
CA GLY A 139 29.54 6.02 2.20
C GLY A 139 29.74 6.34 3.68
N THR A 140 30.93 6.03 4.18
CA THR A 140 31.26 6.23 5.60
C THR A 140 32.57 6.98 5.75
N ASN A 141 32.72 7.67 6.86
CA ASN A 141 33.92 8.35 7.28
C ASN A 141 33.95 8.39 8.82
N GLY A 142 35.11 8.67 9.39
CA GLY A 142 35.25 8.87 10.83
C GLY A 142 36.69 9.15 11.21
N ALA A 143 36.87 9.58 12.45
CA ALA A 143 38.19 9.82 13.01
C ALA A 143 38.22 9.40 14.48
N PRO A 144 39.24 8.64 14.91
CA PRO A 144 39.42 8.25 16.30
C PRO A 144 40.03 9.38 17.17
N ALA A 145 40.28 10.55 16.59
CA ALA A 145 40.79 11.73 17.28
C ALA A 145 39.79 12.88 17.21
N ASN A 146 39.87 13.80 18.17
CA ASN A 146 38.99 14.96 18.25
C ASN A 146 39.05 15.81 16.98
N ASN A 147 37.91 15.99 16.32
CA ASN A 147 37.80 16.74 15.07
C ASN A 147 36.70 17.81 15.16
N PRO A 148 36.97 19.07 14.76
CA PRO A 148 35.97 20.14 14.73
C PRO A 148 35.03 20.07 13.50
N THR A 149 35.20 19.08 12.62
CA THR A 149 34.41 18.89 11.41
C THR A 149 34.08 17.41 11.22
N HIS A 150 32.79 17.08 11.10
CA HIS A 150 32.34 15.71 10.89
C HIS A 150 31.80 15.59 9.47
N VAL A 151 32.61 15.00 8.59
CA VAL A 151 32.34 14.97 7.16
C VAL A 151 31.68 13.65 6.78
N VAL A 152 30.47 13.71 6.23
CA VAL A 152 29.88 12.62 5.45
C VAL A 152 30.41 12.71 4.02
N PRO A 153 30.97 11.62 3.46
CA PRO A 153 31.55 11.64 2.12
C PRO A 153 30.49 11.89 1.04
N SER A 154 30.91 12.40 -0.11
CA SER A 154 30.04 12.50 -1.28
C SER A 154 29.62 11.11 -1.74
N LEU A 155 28.32 10.91 -1.94
CA LEU A 155 27.76 9.72 -2.56
C LEU A 155 27.59 9.96 -4.06
N THR A 156 27.75 8.92 -4.86
CA THR A 156 27.42 8.98 -6.29
C THR A 156 26.12 8.22 -6.50
N THR A 157 25.03 8.96 -6.69
CA THR A 157 23.74 8.36 -7.02
C THR A 157 23.72 7.91 -8.49
N THR A 158 23.19 6.72 -8.77
CA THR A 158 23.11 6.17 -10.14
C THR A 158 21.72 6.31 -10.75
N VAL A 159 20.74 6.76 -9.97
CA VAL A 159 19.36 7.05 -10.42
C VAL A 159 18.95 8.43 -9.91
N ASP A 160 18.06 9.08 -10.66
CA ASP A 160 17.45 10.35 -10.29
C ASP A 160 16.48 10.18 -9.12
N GLY A 161 16.17 11.27 -8.43
CA GLY A 161 15.14 11.31 -7.39
C GLY A 161 15.48 10.54 -6.11
N CYS A 162 16.76 10.30 -5.82
CA CYS A 162 17.19 9.66 -4.57
C CYS A 162 16.88 10.53 -3.35
N LEU A 163 16.47 9.90 -2.25
CA LEU A 163 16.43 10.53 -0.93
C LEU A 163 17.76 10.25 -0.23
N VAL A 164 18.55 11.29 -0.01
CA VAL A 164 19.84 11.18 0.67
C VAL A 164 19.64 11.46 2.15
N LEU A 165 20.03 10.51 3.01
CA LEU A 165 20.10 10.69 4.46
C LEU A 165 21.57 10.70 4.87
N SER A 166 21.96 11.74 5.58
CA SER A 166 23.32 11.93 6.08
C SER A 166 23.28 12.03 7.60
N ALA A 167 24.19 11.32 8.26
CA ALA A 167 24.27 11.24 9.71
C ALA A 167 25.68 11.53 10.21
N ALA A 168 25.79 12.29 11.29
CA ALA A 168 27.02 12.49 12.03
C ALA A 168 26.81 12.13 13.51
N ILE A 169 27.78 11.43 14.07
CA ILE A 169 27.74 10.88 15.41
C ILE A 169 29.01 11.26 16.14
N ALA A 170 28.86 12.02 17.22
CA ALA A 170 29.95 12.37 18.11
C ALA A 170 30.15 11.25 19.14
N GLY A 171 31.41 10.97 19.49
CA GLY A 171 31.77 10.08 20.61
C GLY A 171 31.51 10.68 22.00
N TRP A 172 30.68 11.73 22.07
CA TRP A 172 30.30 12.45 23.28
C TRP A 172 28.91 13.09 23.12
N SER A 173 28.09 13.12 24.18
CA SER A 173 26.73 13.72 24.13
C SER A 173 26.71 15.23 24.37
N GLY A 174 27.79 15.83 24.90
CA GLY A 174 27.83 17.26 25.21
C GLY A 174 27.75 18.18 23.98
N VAL A 175 28.01 17.68 22.78
CA VAL A 175 28.03 18.49 21.57
C VAL A 175 26.64 18.83 21.05
N THR A 176 26.52 20.00 20.43
CA THR A 176 25.43 20.33 19.49
C THR A 176 26.00 20.43 18.08
N TYR A 177 25.15 20.38 17.05
CA TYR A 177 25.59 20.48 15.65
C TYR A 177 25.07 21.73 14.96
N THR A 178 25.94 22.32 14.13
CA THR A 178 25.52 23.16 13.01
C THR A 178 25.43 22.28 11.76
N ASP A 179 24.29 22.35 11.06
CA ASP A 179 24.05 21.53 9.87
C ASP A 179 24.78 22.08 8.64
N PRO A 180 25.14 21.22 7.67
CA PRO A 180 25.56 21.65 6.34
C PRO A 180 24.47 22.48 5.64
N GLY A 181 24.87 23.38 4.74
CA GLY A 181 23.93 24.07 3.86
C GLY A 181 23.27 23.11 2.84
N GLY A 182 22.05 23.44 2.40
CA GLY A 182 21.34 22.69 1.34
C GLY A 182 20.69 21.37 1.79
N VAL A 183 20.69 21.08 3.08
CA VAL A 183 20.00 19.91 3.67
C VAL A 183 18.99 20.33 4.72
N THR A 184 18.09 19.43 5.09
CA THR A 184 17.09 19.66 6.14
C THR A 184 17.33 18.69 7.29
N ARG A 185 17.54 19.19 8.51
CA ARG A 185 17.60 18.36 9.72
C ARG A 185 16.25 17.69 9.98
N ILE A 186 16.27 16.38 10.14
CA ILE A 186 15.08 15.56 10.41
C ILE A 186 15.15 14.87 11.77
N PHE A 187 16.35 14.73 12.33
CA PHE A 187 16.55 14.11 13.62
C PHE A 187 17.78 14.68 14.32
N TYR A 188 17.66 14.90 15.63
CA TYR A 188 18.77 15.17 16.51
C TYR A 188 18.43 14.65 17.89
N GLN A 189 19.30 13.81 18.46
CA GLN A 189 19.10 13.28 19.81
C GLN A 189 20.44 12.97 20.48
N ARG A 190 20.44 13.13 21.81
CA ARG A 190 21.55 12.77 22.69
C ARG A 190 21.00 12.22 24.02
N PRO A 191 21.69 11.29 24.68
CA PRO A 191 21.38 10.89 26.05
C PRO A 191 21.75 12.02 27.03
N THR A 192 21.02 12.08 28.14
CA THR A 192 21.19 13.09 29.19
C THR A 192 21.60 12.51 30.53
N GLY A 193 21.47 11.19 30.72
CA GLY A 193 21.87 10.51 31.95
C GLY A 193 23.39 10.32 32.10
N PRO A 194 23.85 9.90 33.29
CA PRO A 194 25.26 9.69 33.58
C PRO A 194 25.82 8.48 32.80
N SER A 195 27.02 8.61 32.21
CA SER A 195 27.54 7.60 31.27
C SER A 195 29.00 7.16 31.45
N GLY A 196 29.75 7.71 32.42
CA GLY A 196 31.17 7.41 32.56
C GLY A 196 32.02 7.65 31.28
N GLY A 197 31.50 8.42 30.31
CA GLY A 197 32.14 8.66 29.02
C GLY A 197 31.72 7.71 27.88
N GLN A 198 30.60 7.00 28.03
CA GLN A 198 30.04 6.07 27.06
C GLN A 198 28.82 6.68 26.31
N SER A 199 28.85 7.99 26.08
CA SER A 199 27.77 8.76 25.45
C SER A 199 28.05 9.13 24.00
N ASN A 200 27.04 9.67 23.33
CA ASN A 200 27.11 10.18 21.98
C ASN A 200 26.02 11.23 21.67
N ALA A 201 26.14 11.89 20.53
CA ALA A 201 25.07 12.69 19.95
C ALA A 201 24.90 12.32 18.48
N LEU A 202 23.66 12.11 18.03
CA LEU A 202 23.30 11.74 16.67
C LEU A 202 22.51 12.89 16.02
N VAL A 203 22.97 13.35 14.86
CA VAL A 203 22.22 14.25 13.97
C VAL A 203 22.00 13.55 12.63
N ILE A 204 20.82 13.74 12.03
CA ILE A 204 20.48 13.24 10.69
C ILE A 204 19.83 14.36 9.89
N CYS A 205 20.33 14.60 8.69
CA CYS A 205 19.73 15.49 7.70
C CYS A 205 19.32 14.73 6.44
N LYS A 206 18.29 15.23 5.77
CA LYS A 206 17.83 14.75 4.47
C LYS A 206 18.11 15.75 3.34
N GLU A 207 18.15 15.22 2.14
CA GLU A 207 18.17 15.96 0.88
C GLU A 207 17.46 15.15 -0.21
N GLU A 208 16.76 15.85 -1.09
CA GLU A 208 16.16 15.27 -2.28
C GLU A 208 17.10 15.50 -3.47
N LYS A 209 17.74 14.42 -3.94
CA LYS A 209 18.69 14.44 -5.05
C LYS A 209 17.93 14.23 -6.35
N THR A 210 17.45 15.32 -6.94
CA THR A 210 16.58 15.30 -8.13
C THR A 210 17.24 14.67 -9.35
N THR A 211 18.54 14.88 -9.55
CA THR A 211 19.32 14.30 -10.66
C THR A 211 20.48 13.46 -10.14
N ALA A 212 20.70 12.31 -10.76
CA ALA A 212 21.77 11.38 -10.50
C ALA A 212 23.14 12.05 -10.55
N GLY A 213 24.11 11.47 -9.85
CA GLY A 213 25.47 11.97 -9.73
C GLY A 213 25.85 12.30 -8.29
N ALA A 214 26.92 13.07 -8.16
CA ALA A 214 27.52 13.38 -6.86
C ALA A 214 26.56 14.21 -5.99
N THR A 215 26.41 13.82 -4.73
CA THR A 215 25.74 14.64 -3.71
C THR A 215 26.62 15.81 -3.28
N GLY A 216 27.94 15.68 -3.41
CA GLY A 216 28.89 16.52 -2.69
C GLY A 216 29.01 16.07 -1.23
N THR A 217 30.04 16.56 -0.55
CA THR A 217 30.26 16.25 0.87
C THR A 217 29.25 17.00 1.75
N ARG A 218 28.92 16.44 2.91
CA ARG A 218 28.12 17.12 3.94
C ARG A 218 29.01 17.27 5.18
N THR A 219 29.30 18.50 5.58
CA THR A 219 30.16 18.80 6.72
C THR A 219 29.32 19.32 7.87
N TYR A 220 29.21 18.53 8.93
CA TYR A 220 28.61 18.95 10.18
C TYR A 220 29.67 19.60 11.06
N THR A 221 29.31 20.67 11.76
CA THR A 221 30.22 21.34 12.70
C THR A 221 29.71 21.12 14.12
N PRO A 222 30.34 20.24 14.92
CA PRO A 222 30.03 20.12 16.34
C PRO A 222 30.44 21.40 17.10
N SER A 223 29.79 21.69 18.21
CA SER A 223 30.12 22.83 19.09
C SER A 223 31.51 22.73 19.71
N GLU A 224 32.08 21.52 19.76
CA GLU A 224 33.41 21.20 20.28
C GLU A 224 34.03 20.07 19.47
N ALA A 225 35.37 20.04 19.37
CA ALA A 225 36.06 18.98 18.64
C ALA A 225 35.95 17.63 19.38
N THR A 226 35.49 16.60 18.69
CA THR A 226 35.29 15.26 19.25
C THR A 226 35.48 14.19 18.19
N GLU A 227 35.83 12.98 18.63
CA GLU A 227 35.89 11.78 17.80
C GLU A 227 34.54 11.52 17.15
N PHE A 228 34.51 10.96 15.94
CA PHE A 228 33.26 10.84 15.22
C PHE A 228 33.20 9.68 14.24
N THR A 229 31.97 9.23 14.01
CA THR A 229 31.57 8.40 12.89
C THR A 229 30.52 9.19 12.10
N ALA A 230 30.63 9.23 10.79
CA ALA A 230 29.68 9.88 9.91
C ALA A 230 29.42 9.01 8.68
N PHE A 231 28.18 8.97 8.21
CA PHE A 231 27.84 8.19 7.04
C PHE A 231 26.62 8.76 6.33
N GLY A 232 26.51 8.43 5.06
CA GLY A 232 25.37 8.77 4.23
C GLY A 232 24.84 7.54 3.51
N ILE A 233 23.54 7.52 3.30
CA ILE A 233 22.87 6.59 2.40
C ILE A 233 22.04 7.38 1.39
N ALA A 234 21.98 6.91 0.15
CA ALA A 234 21.04 7.36 -0.85
C ALA A 234 20.03 6.24 -1.08
N ILE A 235 18.75 6.55 -0.84
CA ILE A 235 17.65 5.63 -1.04
C ILE A 235 17.13 5.84 -2.46
N ALA A 236 17.10 4.77 -3.25
CA ALA A 236 16.54 4.75 -4.59
C ALA A 236 15.01 4.89 -4.54
N PRO A 237 14.41 5.69 -5.43
CA PRO A 237 12.96 5.69 -5.58
C PRO A 237 12.44 4.36 -6.11
N GLY A 238 11.18 4.09 -5.77
CA GLY A 238 10.34 3.00 -6.25
C GLY A 238 9.98 3.25 -7.70
N ASN A 239 10.96 2.94 -8.57
CA ASN A 239 10.99 2.93 -10.03
C ASN A 239 12.07 3.90 -10.56
N SER A 240 12.82 3.41 -11.56
CA SER A 240 13.88 4.03 -12.40
C SER A 240 13.83 5.56 -12.58
N PRO A 241 14.97 6.22 -12.93
CA PRO A 241 15.16 7.68 -13.02
C PRO A 241 13.99 8.40 -13.66
N ILE A 242 13.79 9.68 -13.33
CA ILE A 242 12.73 10.57 -13.84
C ILE A 242 12.63 10.48 -15.39
N GLY A 243 11.98 9.44 -15.87
CA GLY A 243 11.20 9.37 -17.08
C GLY A 243 9.76 9.69 -16.69
N PRO A 244 8.87 9.92 -17.67
CA PRO A 244 7.49 10.24 -17.37
C PRO A 244 6.94 9.19 -16.41
N ALA A 245 6.21 9.62 -15.37
CA ALA A 245 5.50 8.73 -14.47
C ALA A 245 4.88 7.61 -15.30
N LYS A 246 5.07 6.34 -14.89
CA LYS A 246 4.39 5.23 -15.57
C LYS A 246 2.91 5.52 -15.47
N SER A 247 2.35 6.07 -16.54
CA SER A 247 1.00 6.59 -16.52
C SER A 247 0.11 5.36 -16.48
N PHE A 248 -0.75 5.32 -15.46
CA PHE A 248 -1.77 4.30 -15.41
C PHE A 248 -2.90 4.80 -16.28
N LEU A 249 -3.09 4.16 -17.43
CA LEU A 249 -4.25 4.43 -18.25
C LEU A 249 -5.49 4.11 -17.41
N THR A 250 -6.34 5.10 -17.20
CA THR A 250 -7.56 4.93 -16.43
C THR A 250 -8.44 3.87 -17.09
N PRO A 251 -8.80 2.78 -16.39
CA PRO A 251 -9.70 1.78 -16.93
C PRO A 251 -11.07 2.40 -17.11
N VAL A 252 -11.66 2.17 -18.27
CA VAL A 252 -12.95 2.71 -18.64
C VAL A 252 -13.76 1.61 -19.29
N VAL A 253 -15.06 1.60 -19.02
CA VAL A 253 -15.98 0.70 -19.71
C VAL A 253 -16.14 1.19 -21.14
N GLY A 254 -15.78 0.33 -22.09
CA GLY A 254 -15.96 0.53 -23.52
C GLY A 254 -17.33 0.03 -23.98
N ALA A 255 -17.36 -0.71 -25.08
CA ALA A 255 -18.60 -1.28 -25.61
C ALA A 255 -19.20 -2.33 -24.65
N ILE A 256 -20.53 -2.43 -24.67
CA ILE A 256 -21.29 -3.42 -23.90
C ILE A 256 -22.19 -4.18 -24.87
N SER A 257 -22.11 -5.50 -24.84
CA SER A 257 -23.05 -6.38 -25.53
C SER A 257 -24.01 -6.97 -24.51
N THR A 258 -25.32 -6.91 -24.77
CA THR A 258 -26.35 -7.39 -23.84
C THR A 258 -27.18 -8.50 -24.47
N LEU A 259 -27.69 -9.40 -23.63
CA LEU A 259 -28.66 -10.43 -23.96
C LEU A 259 -29.83 -10.31 -22.99
N ASN A 260 -31.03 -10.16 -23.53
CA ASN A 260 -32.28 -10.22 -22.77
C ASN A 260 -33.16 -11.32 -23.39
N GLN A 261 -33.14 -12.50 -22.77
CA GLN A 261 -33.76 -13.70 -23.30
C GLN A 261 -35.07 -13.98 -22.57
N ASN A 262 -36.19 -13.62 -23.22
CA ASN A 262 -37.54 -13.76 -22.68
C ASN A 262 -38.10 -15.20 -22.76
N THR A 263 -37.49 -16.05 -23.57
CA THR A 263 -37.79 -17.48 -23.67
C THR A 263 -36.89 -18.27 -22.73
N THR A 264 -37.42 -19.35 -22.15
CA THR A 264 -36.61 -20.24 -21.32
C THR A 264 -35.67 -21.07 -22.20
N GLY A 265 -34.46 -21.34 -21.70
CA GLY A 265 -33.47 -22.16 -22.39
C GLY A 265 -32.35 -22.59 -21.45
N THR A 266 -31.39 -23.32 -22.01
CA THR A 266 -30.17 -23.82 -21.34
C THR A 266 -28.89 -23.12 -21.83
N THR A 267 -29.03 -22.20 -22.79
CA THR A 267 -27.92 -21.47 -23.40
C THR A 267 -28.30 -20.04 -23.72
N GLY A 268 -27.28 -19.17 -23.78
CA GLY A 268 -27.38 -17.78 -24.19
C GLY A 268 -26.14 -17.37 -24.95
N THR A 269 -26.32 -16.72 -26.10
CA THR A 269 -25.21 -16.24 -26.93
C THR A 269 -25.15 -14.72 -26.91
N ILE A 270 -23.98 -14.19 -26.60
CA ILE A 270 -23.72 -12.74 -26.49
C ILE A 270 -22.59 -12.40 -27.45
N ASN A 271 -22.79 -11.38 -28.28
CA ASN A 271 -21.75 -10.89 -29.18
C ASN A 271 -20.54 -10.41 -28.37
N LYS A 272 -19.33 -10.63 -28.89
CA LYS A 272 -18.14 -9.94 -28.38
C LYS A 272 -18.40 -8.43 -28.50
N PRO A 273 -18.12 -7.61 -27.45
CA PRO A 273 -18.28 -6.17 -27.56
C PRO A 273 -17.53 -5.59 -28.76
N ALA A 274 -18.18 -4.68 -29.48
CA ALA A 274 -17.59 -4.05 -30.65
C ALA A 274 -16.31 -3.30 -30.28
N GLY A 275 -15.25 -3.48 -31.06
CA GLY A 275 -13.95 -2.84 -30.77
C GLY A 275 -13.10 -3.53 -29.70
N ALA A 276 -13.51 -4.70 -29.18
CA ALA A 276 -12.67 -5.52 -28.30
C ALA A 276 -11.41 -6.02 -29.03
N GLN A 277 -10.24 -5.57 -28.57
CA GLN A 277 -8.91 -5.88 -29.09
C GLN A 277 -8.11 -6.73 -28.09
N GLU A 278 -7.06 -7.37 -28.58
CA GLU A 278 -6.15 -8.17 -27.75
C GLU A 278 -5.64 -7.38 -26.53
N GLY A 279 -5.68 -8.03 -25.36
CA GLY A 279 -5.31 -7.45 -24.07
C GLY A 279 -6.42 -6.70 -23.36
N ASP A 280 -7.54 -6.39 -24.01
CA ASP A 280 -8.71 -5.82 -23.32
C ASP A 280 -9.29 -6.82 -22.32
N LEU A 281 -9.90 -6.30 -21.26
CA LEU A 281 -10.64 -7.13 -20.32
C LEU A 281 -12.11 -7.19 -20.73
N LEU A 282 -12.66 -8.39 -20.80
CA LEU A 282 -14.09 -8.62 -20.87
C LEU A 282 -14.58 -9.07 -19.50
N VAL A 283 -15.67 -8.45 -19.02
CA VAL A 283 -16.37 -8.86 -17.79
C VAL A 283 -17.78 -9.28 -18.17
N ALA A 284 -18.12 -10.55 -17.94
CA ALA A 284 -19.44 -11.10 -18.16
C ALA A 284 -20.23 -11.11 -16.86
N HIS A 285 -21.38 -10.45 -16.86
CA HIS A 285 -22.35 -10.48 -15.78
C HIS A 285 -23.61 -11.18 -16.29
N ILE A 286 -23.97 -12.31 -15.67
CA ILE A 286 -25.02 -13.21 -16.14
C ILE A 286 -25.98 -13.49 -14.99
N SER A 287 -27.22 -13.08 -15.15
CA SER A 287 -28.35 -13.35 -14.26
C SER A 287 -29.29 -14.37 -14.90
N LEU A 288 -29.56 -15.45 -14.18
CA LEU A 288 -30.40 -16.58 -14.57
C LEU A 288 -31.49 -16.82 -13.52
N GLY A 289 -32.61 -17.43 -13.89
CA GLY A 289 -33.55 -17.91 -12.88
C GLY A 289 -32.99 -19.09 -12.07
N VAL A 290 -33.58 -19.35 -10.90
CA VAL A 290 -33.05 -20.28 -9.88
C VAL A 290 -32.95 -21.74 -10.33
N SER A 291 -33.71 -22.15 -11.36
CA SER A 291 -33.62 -23.49 -11.92
C SER A 291 -32.25 -23.78 -12.56
N ALA A 292 -31.48 -22.75 -12.90
CA ALA A 292 -30.07 -22.90 -13.22
C ALA A 292 -29.26 -23.13 -11.94
N THR A 293 -28.59 -24.28 -11.85
CA THR A 293 -27.78 -24.66 -10.68
C THR A 293 -26.29 -24.52 -10.93
N ALA A 294 -25.85 -24.52 -12.19
CA ALA A 294 -24.46 -24.38 -12.60
C ALA A 294 -24.34 -23.70 -13.96
N LEU A 295 -23.21 -23.03 -14.19
CA LEU A 295 -22.78 -22.46 -15.46
C LEU A 295 -21.50 -23.16 -15.90
N ALA A 296 -21.49 -23.73 -17.11
CA ALA A 296 -20.27 -24.25 -17.71
C ALA A 296 -19.39 -23.07 -18.11
N THR A 297 -18.24 -22.90 -17.45
CA THR A 297 -17.30 -21.81 -17.74
C THR A 297 -16.71 -22.02 -19.14
N PRO A 298 -16.95 -21.12 -20.11
CA PRO A 298 -16.41 -21.28 -21.45
C PRO A 298 -14.89 -21.15 -21.48
N SER A 299 -14.26 -21.71 -22.53
CA SER A 299 -12.79 -21.70 -22.65
C SER A 299 -12.20 -20.28 -22.56
N GLY A 300 -11.18 -20.14 -21.72
CA GLY A 300 -10.48 -18.89 -21.48
C GLY A 300 -11.28 -17.81 -20.73
N TRP A 301 -12.47 -18.13 -20.21
CA TRP A 301 -13.11 -17.35 -19.15
C TRP A 301 -12.69 -17.87 -17.79
N THR A 302 -12.67 -16.99 -16.80
CA THR A 302 -12.41 -17.30 -15.40
C THR A 302 -13.59 -16.82 -14.57
N LEU A 303 -14.19 -17.73 -13.79
CA LEU A 303 -15.24 -17.37 -12.84
C LEU A 303 -14.63 -16.52 -11.71
N ILE A 304 -15.19 -15.33 -11.48
CA ILE A 304 -14.86 -14.45 -10.36
C ILE A 304 -15.67 -14.90 -9.15
N ASP A 305 -16.99 -14.90 -9.30
CA ASP A 305 -17.93 -15.23 -8.23
C ASP A 305 -19.30 -15.64 -8.80
N GLN A 306 -20.13 -16.27 -7.96
CA GLN A 306 -21.50 -16.67 -8.29
C GLN A 306 -22.40 -16.55 -7.06
N GLY A 307 -23.68 -16.19 -7.19
CA GLY A 307 -24.58 -16.03 -6.04
C GLY A 307 -25.97 -16.57 -6.30
N ILE A 308 -26.68 -17.00 -5.25
CA ILE A 308 -28.10 -17.37 -5.28
C ILE A 308 -28.88 -16.39 -4.42
N TYR A 309 -30.01 -15.88 -4.90
CA TYR A 309 -30.79 -14.88 -4.18
C TYR A 309 -32.25 -14.92 -4.63
N GLY A 310 -33.12 -15.38 -3.71
CA GLY A 310 -34.52 -15.65 -4.03
C GLY A 310 -34.65 -16.64 -5.20
N SER A 311 -35.28 -16.18 -6.28
CA SER A 311 -35.54 -16.97 -7.49
C SER A 311 -34.55 -16.70 -8.63
N ALA A 312 -33.40 -16.08 -8.36
CA ALA A 312 -32.37 -15.80 -9.34
C ALA A 312 -30.98 -16.28 -8.89
N ARG A 313 -30.10 -16.45 -9.87
CA ARG A 313 -28.70 -16.84 -9.71
C ARG A 313 -27.82 -15.96 -10.60
N SER A 314 -26.72 -15.46 -10.06
CA SER A 314 -25.72 -14.71 -10.82
C SER A 314 -24.40 -15.39 -10.95
N PHE A 315 -23.74 -15.07 -12.04
CA PHE A 315 -22.37 -15.42 -12.36
C PHE A 315 -21.63 -14.19 -12.86
N LEU A 316 -20.43 -14.00 -12.32
CA LEU A 316 -19.50 -12.97 -12.73
C LEU A 316 -18.23 -13.64 -13.24
N LEU A 317 -17.86 -13.39 -14.49
CA LEU A 317 -16.68 -13.97 -15.12
C LEU A 317 -15.84 -12.87 -15.76
N TYR A 318 -14.55 -13.14 -15.95
CA TYR A 318 -13.70 -12.32 -16.80
C TYR A 318 -12.91 -13.13 -17.81
N LYS A 319 -12.48 -12.45 -18.87
CA LYS A 319 -11.57 -12.96 -19.88
C LYS A 319 -10.68 -11.81 -20.37
N VAL A 320 -9.40 -12.09 -20.60
CA VAL A 320 -8.53 -11.17 -21.34
C VAL A 320 -8.60 -11.58 -22.81
N VAL A 321 -8.93 -10.63 -23.67
CA VAL A 321 -9.06 -10.85 -25.12
C VAL A 321 -7.72 -11.27 -25.69
N THR A 322 -7.73 -12.26 -26.56
CA THR A 322 -6.53 -12.76 -27.25
C THR A 322 -6.57 -12.41 -28.74
N ALA A 323 -5.46 -12.61 -29.46
CA ALA A 323 -5.43 -12.48 -30.92
C ALA A 323 -6.48 -13.35 -31.65
N SER A 324 -6.90 -14.46 -31.04
CA SER A 324 -7.83 -15.44 -31.62
C SER A 324 -9.16 -15.46 -30.87
N GLU A 325 -9.92 -14.38 -31.03
CA GLU A 325 -11.18 -14.17 -30.31
C GLU A 325 -12.42 -14.43 -31.22
N PRO A 326 -13.41 -15.23 -30.79
CA PRO A 326 -14.62 -15.44 -31.57
C PRO A 326 -15.49 -14.16 -31.66
N SER A 327 -16.41 -14.12 -32.62
CA SER A 327 -17.38 -13.00 -32.77
C SER A 327 -18.45 -12.98 -31.69
N SER A 328 -18.67 -14.09 -31.00
CA SER A 328 -19.66 -14.25 -29.93
C SER A 328 -19.23 -15.33 -28.95
N TYR A 329 -19.78 -15.27 -27.74
CA TYR A 329 -19.62 -16.27 -26.71
C TYR A 329 -20.96 -16.91 -26.40
N THR A 330 -20.97 -18.24 -26.31
CA THR A 330 -22.12 -19.00 -25.86
C THR A 330 -21.86 -19.49 -24.45
N PHE A 331 -22.74 -19.12 -23.53
CA PHE A 331 -22.77 -19.60 -22.16
C PHE A 331 -23.83 -20.69 -22.04
N THR A 332 -23.48 -21.78 -21.36
CA THR A 332 -24.36 -22.93 -21.16
C THR A 332 -24.57 -23.16 -19.67
N TRP A 333 -25.81 -23.40 -19.27
CA TRP A 333 -26.20 -23.64 -17.89
C TRP A 333 -27.12 -24.87 -17.77
N THR A 334 -27.23 -25.38 -16.54
CA THR A 334 -28.21 -26.42 -16.21
C THR A 334 -29.61 -25.81 -16.09
N GLY A 335 -30.66 -26.62 -16.24
CA GLY A 335 -32.04 -26.14 -16.08
C GLY A 335 -32.52 -25.24 -17.22
N THR A 336 -33.84 -25.11 -17.36
CA THR A 336 -34.48 -24.30 -18.41
C THR A 336 -35.01 -23.01 -17.79
N THR A 337 -34.37 -21.88 -18.10
CA THR A 337 -34.70 -20.59 -17.48
C THR A 337 -34.49 -19.40 -18.41
N ARG A 338 -34.95 -18.22 -18.01
CA ARG A 338 -34.69 -16.97 -18.71
C ARG A 338 -33.33 -16.40 -18.31
N CYS A 339 -32.79 -15.52 -19.15
CA CYS A 339 -31.45 -14.97 -18.96
C CYS A 339 -31.41 -13.46 -19.24
N CYS A 340 -30.75 -12.74 -18.34
CA CYS A 340 -30.35 -11.36 -18.47
C CYS A 340 -28.83 -11.34 -18.34
N ALA A 341 -28.10 -10.98 -19.40
CA ALA A 341 -26.64 -10.99 -19.36
C ALA A 341 -26.01 -9.83 -20.14
N ALA A 342 -24.81 -9.45 -19.73
CA ALA A 342 -23.99 -8.49 -20.46
C ALA A 342 -22.51 -8.91 -20.47
N ILE A 343 -21.82 -8.59 -21.55
CA ILE A 343 -20.36 -8.56 -21.60
C ILE A 343 -19.94 -7.10 -21.73
N MET A 344 -19.20 -6.61 -20.73
CA MET A 344 -18.61 -5.28 -20.71
C MET A 344 -17.15 -5.38 -21.16
N GLN A 345 -16.76 -4.60 -22.15
CA GLN A 345 -15.35 -4.34 -22.43
C GLN A 345 -14.82 -3.32 -21.42
N VAL A 346 -13.66 -3.59 -20.85
CA VAL A 346 -12.91 -2.64 -20.03
C VAL A 346 -11.58 -2.40 -20.72
N LEU A 347 -11.47 -1.19 -21.26
CA LEU A 347 -10.24 -0.67 -21.85
C LEU A 347 -9.24 -0.39 -20.72
N ASN A 348 -7.95 -0.46 -21.04
CA ASN A 348 -6.86 -0.10 -20.13
C ASN A 348 -6.82 -0.91 -18.82
N ALA A 349 -7.46 -2.08 -18.76
CA ALA A 349 -7.27 -3.01 -17.66
C ALA A 349 -5.90 -3.71 -17.77
N ASN A 350 -5.32 -4.06 -16.62
CA ASN A 350 -4.08 -4.84 -16.58
C ASN A 350 -4.33 -6.26 -17.13
N PRO A 351 -3.71 -6.66 -18.26
CA PRO A 351 -3.98 -7.95 -18.87
C PRO A 351 -3.44 -9.14 -18.06
N ASN A 352 -2.48 -8.90 -17.16
CA ASN A 352 -1.84 -9.96 -16.36
C ASN A 352 -2.46 -10.12 -14.97
N ARG A 353 -3.12 -9.07 -14.47
CA ARG A 353 -3.81 -9.09 -13.18
C ARG A 353 -4.99 -8.10 -13.20
N PRO A 354 -6.07 -8.40 -13.94
CA PRO A 354 -7.16 -7.44 -14.18
C PRO A 354 -8.04 -7.20 -12.96
N ILE A 355 -8.24 -8.21 -12.12
CA ILE A 355 -9.09 -8.13 -10.93
C ILE A 355 -8.24 -7.97 -9.68
N LEU A 356 -8.44 -6.89 -8.92
CA LEU A 356 -7.76 -6.67 -7.63
C LEU A 356 -8.57 -7.24 -6.48
N GLN A 357 -9.87 -6.98 -6.49
CA GLN A 357 -10.75 -7.34 -5.40
C GLN A 357 -12.18 -7.47 -5.92
N HIS A 358 -12.96 -8.31 -5.27
CA HIS A 358 -14.40 -8.33 -5.43
C HIS A 358 -15.09 -8.48 -4.08
N SER A 359 -16.38 -8.17 -4.04
CA SER A 359 -17.26 -8.48 -2.92
C SER A 359 -18.65 -8.78 -3.44
N ARG A 360 -19.38 -9.59 -2.68
CA ARG A 360 -20.74 -10.02 -3.01
C ARG A 360 -21.63 -9.87 -1.79
N TYR A 361 -22.86 -9.45 -2.02
CA TYR A 361 -23.92 -9.49 -1.03
C TYR A 361 -25.18 -10.13 -1.64
N GLY A 362 -25.80 -11.05 -0.90
CA GLY A 362 -27.13 -11.57 -1.18
C GLY A 362 -28.13 -10.87 -0.25
N GLY A 363 -29.07 -10.13 -0.82
CA GLY A 363 -30.06 -9.39 -0.06
C GLY A 363 -31.17 -10.29 0.49
N PRO A 364 -31.75 -9.91 1.65
CA PRO A 364 -33.01 -10.50 2.09
C PRO A 364 -34.10 -10.25 1.05
N THR A 365 -35.17 -11.03 1.13
CA THR A 365 -36.32 -10.82 0.25
C THR A 365 -36.86 -9.40 0.39
N ASN A 366 -37.55 -8.90 -0.64
CA ASN A 366 -38.28 -7.62 -0.63
C ASN A 366 -37.50 -6.35 -0.18
N SER A 367 -36.19 -6.29 -0.40
CA SER A 367 -35.31 -5.21 0.07
C SER A 367 -34.75 -4.35 -1.07
N ASN A 368 -34.38 -3.10 -0.77
CA ASN A 368 -33.73 -2.22 -1.74
C ASN A 368 -32.30 -2.72 -2.03
N PRO A 369 -31.88 -2.79 -3.31
CA PRO A 369 -30.51 -3.12 -3.64
C PRO A 369 -29.52 -2.07 -3.13
N PHE A 370 -28.27 -2.46 -2.94
CA PHE A 370 -27.16 -1.54 -2.67
C PHE A 370 -25.90 -2.06 -3.33
N ILE A 371 -24.97 -1.17 -3.67
CA ILE A 371 -23.61 -1.55 -4.07
C ILE A 371 -22.90 -2.09 -2.84
N VAL A 372 -22.43 -3.34 -2.88
CA VAL A 372 -21.67 -3.92 -1.76
C VAL A 372 -20.28 -3.27 -1.64
N GLY A 373 -19.89 -2.81 -0.46
CA GLY A 373 -18.56 -2.29 -0.25
C GLY A 373 -17.48 -3.37 -0.39
N VAL A 374 -16.33 -3.00 -0.99
CA VAL A 374 -15.12 -3.84 -1.00
C VAL A 374 -14.09 -3.36 0.03
N GLY A 375 -14.36 -2.29 0.77
CA GLY A 375 -13.40 -1.73 1.73
C GLY A 375 -12.29 -0.94 1.05
N ALA A 376 -11.08 -1.02 1.59
CA ALA A 376 -9.94 -0.21 1.15
C ALA A 376 -9.45 -0.63 -0.25
N ILE A 377 -9.38 0.33 -1.16
CA ILE A 377 -8.79 0.19 -2.49
C ILE A 377 -7.47 0.94 -2.54
N ASN A 378 -6.37 0.19 -2.70
CA ASN A 378 -5.02 0.73 -2.74
C ASN A 378 -4.60 1.09 -4.18
N GLY A 379 -4.06 2.29 -4.36
CA GLY A 379 -3.51 2.83 -5.61
C GLY A 379 -4.52 3.58 -6.49
N ASP A 380 -4.01 4.35 -7.45
CA ASP A 380 -4.77 5.30 -8.27
C ASP A 380 -5.48 4.63 -9.46
N ASN A 381 -6.39 5.37 -10.09
CA ASN A 381 -7.08 5.00 -11.34
C ASN A 381 -7.72 3.61 -11.29
N ARG A 382 -8.43 3.29 -10.21
CA ARG A 382 -9.20 2.04 -10.09
C ARG A 382 -10.58 2.22 -10.66
N LEU A 383 -11.01 1.32 -11.54
CA LEU A 383 -12.40 1.25 -11.95
C LEU A 383 -13.14 0.27 -11.06
N VAL A 384 -14.22 0.74 -10.43
CA VAL A 384 -15.17 -0.11 -9.73
C VAL A 384 -16.35 -0.36 -10.63
N LEU A 385 -16.62 -1.62 -10.91
CA LEU A 385 -17.87 -2.07 -11.51
C LEU A 385 -18.79 -2.58 -10.40
N ALA A 386 -19.96 -1.98 -10.28
CA ALA A 386 -20.99 -2.41 -9.36
C ALA A 386 -22.16 -3.00 -10.14
N MET A 387 -22.54 -4.22 -9.83
CA MET A 387 -23.51 -5.01 -10.58
C MET A 387 -24.59 -5.48 -9.62
N VAL A 388 -25.84 -5.42 -10.06
CA VAL A 388 -26.99 -5.79 -9.24
C VAL A 388 -27.95 -6.62 -10.07
N ASP A 389 -28.51 -7.64 -9.43
CA ASP A 389 -29.47 -8.55 -10.01
C ASP A 389 -30.74 -8.60 -9.19
N GLY A 390 -31.88 -8.87 -9.84
CA GLY A 390 -33.18 -9.00 -9.19
C GLY A 390 -33.90 -10.27 -9.62
N GLY A 391 -34.39 -11.04 -8.64
CA GLY A 391 -35.31 -12.16 -8.83
C GLY A 391 -36.76 -11.68 -8.91
N TRP A 392 -37.11 -11.06 -10.03
CA TRP A 392 -38.47 -10.78 -10.52
C TRP A 392 -38.36 -10.00 -11.85
N GLY A 393 -38.94 -10.50 -12.94
CA GLY A 393 -38.93 -9.81 -14.23
C GLY A 393 -39.83 -8.56 -14.24
N GLY A 394 -39.63 -7.67 -15.21
CA GLY A 394 -40.44 -6.47 -15.41
C GLY A 394 -40.11 -5.29 -14.49
N GLN A 395 -39.04 -5.38 -13.69
CA GLN A 395 -38.55 -4.30 -12.83
C GLN A 395 -37.28 -3.69 -13.43
N SER A 396 -37.08 -2.38 -13.31
CA SER A 396 -35.88 -1.70 -13.81
C SER A 396 -35.13 -1.02 -12.69
N ILE A 397 -33.81 -1.15 -12.68
CA ILE A 397 -32.91 -0.49 -11.72
C ILE A 397 -32.41 0.79 -12.39
N THR A 398 -33.28 1.80 -12.39
CA THR A 398 -33.10 2.97 -13.26
C THR A 398 -32.05 3.95 -12.77
N THR A 399 -31.85 4.04 -11.45
CA THR A 399 -30.97 5.03 -10.81
C THR A 399 -29.86 4.34 -10.03
N GLY A 400 -28.61 4.66 -10.32
CA GLY A 400 -27.45 4.18 -9.54
C GLY A 400 -27.10 5.09 -8.38
N PRO A 401 -26.15 4.72 -7.51
CA PRO A 401 -25.72 5.57 -6.42
C PRO A 401 -24.99 6.83 -6.92
N SER A 402 -24.98 7.87 -6.09
CA SER A 402 -24.27 9.11 -6.40
C SER A 402 -22.80 8.85 -6.73
N GLY A 403 -22.33 9.46 -7.83
CA GLY A 403 -20.96 9.32 -8.33
C GLY A 403 -20.71 8.07 -9.18
N TYR A 404 -21.72 7.23 -9.44
CA TYR A 404 -21.62 6.13 -10.38
C TYR A 404 -22.32 6.44 -11.72
N THR A 405 -21.70 6.01 -12.81
CA THR A 405 -22.27 6.06 -14.16
C THR A 405 -23.02 4.75 -14.43
N LYS A 406 -24.29 4.84 -14.81
CA LYS A 406 -25.07 3.68 -15.23
C LYS A 406 -24.55 3.13 -16.57
N LEU A 407 -24.35 1.82 -16.62
CA LEU A 407 -23.86 1.11 -17.81
C LEU A 407 -25.01 0.47 -18.58
N TYR A 408 -25.85 -0.28 -17.86
CA TYR A 408 -27.04 -0.90 -18.42
C TYR A 408 -28.05 -1.22 -17.31
N ASP A 409 -29.26 -1.54 -17.75
CA ASP A 409 -30.37 -2.03 -16.93
C ASP A 409 -31.35 -2.71 -17.88
N PHE A 410 -31.64 -3.97 -17.63
CA PHE A 410 -32.59 -4.75 -18.42
C PHE A 410 -33.25 -5.81 -17.57
N ALA A 411 -34.47 -6.15 -17.96
CA ALA A 411 -35.27 -7.19 -17.32
C ALA A 411 -36.02 -8.01 -18.36
N THR A 412 -36.23 -9.27 -18.02
CA THR A 412 -37.18 -10.12 -18.75
C THR A 412 -38.62 -9.59 -18.56
N ALA A 413 -39.46 -9.76 -19.57
CA ALA A 413 -40.78 -9.13 -19.69
C ALA A 413 -41.86 -9.69 -18.75
N THR A 414 -41.61 -10.83 -18.07
CA THR A 414 -42.63 -11.50 -17.23
C THR A 414 -42.23 -11.48 -15.77
N ALA A 415 -43.05 -10.83 -14.94
CA ALA A 415 -43.01 -10.96 -13.49
C ALA A 415 -43.33 -12.40 -13.06
N GLY A 416 -42.61 -12.96 -12.09
CA GLY A 416 -42.83 -14.33 -11.61
C GLY A 416 -41.55 -15.18 -11.48
N GLY A 417 -41.71 -16.48 -11.20
CA GLY A 417 -40.68 -17.38 -10.65
C GLY A 417 -39.37 -17.54 -11.42
N ASP A 418 -39.34 -17.24 -12.72
CA ASP A 418 -38.13 -17.29 -13.58
C ASP A 418 -37.76 -15.92 -14.17
N GLY A 419 -38.39 -14.85 -13.72
CA GLY A 419 -38.08 -13.50 -14.20
C GLY A 419 -36.80 -12.97 -13.54
N VAL A 420 -35.89 -12.46 -14.36
CA VAL A 420 -34.63 -11.83 -13.92
C VAL A 420 -34.51 -10.40 -14.41
N THR A 421 -33.80 -9.60 -13.62
CA THR A 421 -33.40 -8.22 -13.87
C THR A 421 -31.90 -8.10 -13.58
N ALA A 422 -31.16 -7.34 -14.38
CA ALA A 422 -29.76 -7.04 -14.11
C ALA A 422 -29.43 -5.59 -14.50
N ALA A 423 -28.58 -4.95 -13.69
CA ALA A 423 -28.03 -3.63 -13.95
C ALA A 423 -26.56 -3.58 -13.56
N ALA A 424 -25.83 -2.66 -14.17
CA ALA A 424 -24.45 -2.37 -13.78
C ALA A 424 -24.16 -0.87 -13.82
N PHE A 425 -23.20 -0.49 -12.99
CA PHE A 425 -22.74 0.86 -12.77
C PHE A 425 -21.21 0.86 -12.69
N SER A 426 -20.60 1.99 -13.05
CA SER A 426 -19.15 2.17 -12.99
C SER A 426 -18.78 3.43 -12.23
N ARG A 427 -17.64 3.40 -11.54
CA ARG A 427 -17.01 4.59 -10.98
C ARG A 427 -15.50 4.45 -11.00
N VAL A 428 -14.82 5.51 -11.41
CA VAL A 428 -13.36 5.61 -11.30
C VAL A 428 -13.00 6.25 -9.96
N TYR A 429 -12.03 5.66 -9.28
CA TYR A 429 -11.35 6.22 -8.12
C TYR A 429 -9.94 6.63 -8.56
N ASN A 430 -9.71 7.93 -8.64
CA ASN A 430 -8.44 8.51 -9.10
C ASN A 430 -7.36 8.53 -8.02
N SER A 431 -7.70 8.14 -6.79
CA SER A 431 -6.80 8.06 -5.65
C SER A 431 -7.21 6.86 -4.77
N PRO A 432 -6.34 6.38 -3.85
CA PRO A 432 -6.73 5.36 -2.89
C PRO A 432 -7.90 5.84 -2.04
N GLY A 433 -8.68 4.91 -1.51
CA GLY A 433 -9.83 5.23 -0.69
C GLY A 433 -10.64 4.01 -0.31
N PHE A 434 -11.93 4.23 -0.02
CA PHE A 434 -12.85 3.16 0.38
C PHE A 434 -14.05 3.10 -0.54
N VAL A 435 -14.42 1.90 -0.95
CA VAL A 435 -15.73 1.63 -1.56
C VAL A 435 -16.66 1.17 -0.45
N ASN A 436 -17.49 2.10 0.02
CA ASN A 436 -18.52 1.83 1.01
C ASN A 436 -19.77 1.22 0.37
N SER A 437 -20.57 0.54 1.18
CA SER A 437 -21.89 0.10 0.74
C SER A 437 -22.80 1.31 0.48
N LEU A 438 -23.44 1.36 -0.70
CA LEU A 438 -24.27 2.51 -1.11
C LEU A 438 -25.64 2.07 -1.61
N SER A 439 -26.70 2.58 -0.98
CA SER A 439 -28.07 2.25 -1.36
C SER A 439 -28.40 2.65 -2.80
N ILE A 440 -29.13 1.78 -3.48
CA ILE A 440 -29.76 2.03 -4.77
C ILE A 440 -31.24 2.28 -4.46
N VAL A 441 -31.66 3.54 -4.54
CA VAL A 441 -33.00 3.99 -4.17
C VAL A 441 -33.75 4.49 -5.41
N PRO A 442 -35.06 4.20 -5.58
CA PRO A 442 -35.87 3.12 -5.00
C PRO A 442 -36.18 2.00 -6.02
N VAL A 443 -36.03 0.74 -5.59
CA VAL A 443 -36.67 -0.41 -6.24
C VAL A 443 -37.31 -1.22 -5.12
N THR A 444 -38.57 -0.94 -4.80
CA THR A 444 -39.27 -1.65 -3.74
C THR A 444 -39.56 -3.08 -4.18
N GLY A 445 -39.11 -4.08 -3.41
CA GLY A 445 -39.65 -5.43 -3.48
C GLY A 445 -38.86 -6.49 -4.25
N LEU A 446 -37.57 -6.27 -4.54
CA LEU A 446 -36.73 -7.28 -5.20
C LEU A 446 -35.99 -8.20 -4.21
N ASN A 447 -35.87 -9.47 -4.57
CA ASN A 447 -34.79 -10.32 -4.05
C ASN A 447 -33.56 -10.02 -4.90
N TYR A 448 -32.43 -9.62 -4.31
CA TYR A 448 -31.30 -9.16 -5.12
C TYR A 448 -29.95 -9.77 -4.72
N ALA A 449 -29.01 -9.76 -5.65
CA ALA A 449 -27.59 -9.77 -5.33
C ALA A 449 -26.94 -8.50 -5.82
N ALA A 450 -25.86 -8.15 -5.16
CA ALA A 450 -24.95 -7.12 -5.58
C ALA A 450 -23.53 -7.64 -5.60
N PHE A 451 -22.78 -7.24 -6.61
CA PHE A 451 -21.36 -7.48 -6.75
C PHE A 451 -20.65 -6.15 -6.91
N SER A 452 -19.47 -6.04 -6.34
CA SER A 452 -18.53 -4.97 -6.61
C SER A 452 -17.22 -5.58 -7.03
N LEU A 453 -16.66 -5.07 -8.13
CA LEU A 453 -15.43 -5.54 -8.74
C LEU A 453 -14.46 -4.37 -8.91
N VAL A 454 -13.25 -4.49 -8.39
CA VAL A 454 -12.19 -3.50 -8.53
C VAL A 454 -11.23 -3.94 -9.62
N ILE A 455 -11.16 -3.15 -10.69
CA ILE A 455 -10.29 -3.39 -11.83
C ILE A 455 -8.94 -2.71 -11.62
N ASN A 456 -7.88 -3.47 -11.88
CA ASN A 456 -6.51 -3.00 -11.88
C ASN A 456 -6.18 -2.26 -13.20
N PRO A 457 -5.60 -1.06 -13.17
CA PRO A 457 -5.16 -0.37 -14.38
C PRO A 457 -3.95 -1.01 -15.04
N ARG A 458 -3.93 -0.92 -16.37
CA ARG A 458 -2.76 -1.15 -17.20
C ARG A 458 -1.76 -0.04 -16.93
N THR A 459 -0.50 -0.43 -16.86
CA THR A 459 0.60 0.52 -16.88
C THR A 459 0.98 0.84 -18.32
N GLU A 460 1.16 2.11 -18.67
CA GLU A 460 1.77 2.51 -19.96
C GLU A 460 3.14 1.86 -20.20
#